data_AF-A0A066UGF1-F1
#
_entry.id   AF-A0A066UGF1-F1
#
_cell.length_a   1.000
_cell.length_b   1.000
_cell.length_c   1.000
_cell.angle_alpha   90.00
_cell.angle_beta   90.00
_cell.angle_gamma   90.00
#
_symmetry.space_group_name_H-M   'P 1'
#
loop_
_entity.id
_entity.type
_entity.pdbx_description
1 polymer ?
#
loop_
_entity_poly.entity_id
_entity_poly.type
_entity_poly.pdbx_seq_one_letter_code
_entity_poly.pdbx_strand_id
1 'polypeptide(L)'
;MYTEVASAPGVWFAALRPRFGTSQESVVSALADACTDQVPVSALVADDRDGVNEVILARDPSITHGTPTTADCVAFARELADTHGWTYGMGFGPATGPSAGRDLAAAGVIVLMGLREGYFRDATEYSVRDVHERLALHHVTTYQLHTGWLFSARRLAGSVRTHDEPAALIRVPTTDLEALAGVAFSFGQMRLIVADLDNNRTYVLRQPLEYTR
;
A
#
# COMPACT_ATOMS: atom_id res chain seq x y z
N MET A 1 -2.29 10.78 18.16
CA MET A 1 -2.69 9.35 18.09
C MET A 1 -3.58 9.15 16.88
N TYR A 2 -3.38 8.12 16.07
CA TYR A 2 -4.23 7.83 14.91
C TYR A 2 -5.63 7.38 15.33
N THR A 3 -6.61 7.63 14.47
CA THR A 3 -7.99 7.12 14.60
C THR A 3 -8.36 6.29 13.38
N GLU A 4 -9.06 5.17 13.57
CA GLU A 4 -9.69 4.43 12.47
C GLU A 4 -10.78 5.30 11.83
N VAL A 5 -10.69 5.53 10.52
CA VAL A 5 -11.65 6.38 9.80
C VAL A 5 -12.49 5.63 8.77
N ALA A 6 -11.97 4.53 8.22
CA ALA A 6 -12.70 3.68 7.30
C ALA A 6 -12.29 2.23 7.52
N SER A 7 -13.21 1.29 7.31
CA SER A 7 -13.02 -0.13 7.59
C SER A 7 -13.94 -0.97 6.73
N ALA A 8 -13.46 -2.12 6.31
CA ALA A 8 -14.26 -3.12 5.60
C ALA A 8 -13.80 -4.55 5.95
N PRO A 9 -14.75 -5.51 5.99
CA PRO A 9 -14.43 -6.92 6.17
C PRO A 9 -13.68 -7.46 4.95
N GLY A 10 -12.74 -8.36 5.18
CA GLY A 10 -11.88 -8.99 4.18
C GLY A 10 -10.58 -8.23 3.92
N VAL A 11 -9.49 -8.97 3.75
CA VAL A 11 -8.21 -8.45 3.27
C VAL A 11 -8.03 -8.76 1.79
N TRP A 12 -7.44 -7.82 1.04
CA TRP A 12 -6.97 -8.09 -0.31
C TRP A 12 -5.69 -7.32 -0.64
N PHE A 13 -4.73 -8.04 -1.22
CA PHE A 13 -3.61 -7.53 -2.00
C PHE A 13 -3.37 -8.43 -3.19
N ALA A 14 -2.67 -7.90 -4.19
CA ALA A 14 -2.12 -8.69 -5.27
C ALA A 14 -0.75 -8.16 -5.67
N ALA A 15 0.25 -9.04 -5.76
CA ALA A 15 1.48 -8.75 -6.47
C ALA A 15 1.28 -9.04 -7.96
N LEU A 16 1.54 -8.04 -8.80
CA LEU A 16 1.66 -8.14 -10.25
C LEU A 16 3.11 -7.91 -10.65
N ARG A 17 3.55 -8.54 -11.73
CA ARG A 17 4.89 -8.41 -12.29
C ARG A 17 4.78 -7.90 -13.71
N PRO A 18 5.16 -6.64 -13.94
CA PRO A 18 5.27 -6.10 -15.29
C PRO A 18 6.25 -6.90 -16.15
N ARG A 19 6.21 -6.68 -17.46
CA ARG A 19 7.20 -7.26 -18.38
C ARG A 19 8.58 -6.68 -18.05
N PHE A 20 9.62 -7.48 -18.25
CA PHE A 20 11.00 -7.02 -18.08
C PHE A 20 11.26 -5.72 -18.87
N GLY A 21 11.91 -4.73 -18.25
CA GLY A 21 12.17 -3.42 -18.86
C GLY A 21 11.01 -2.43 -18.80
N THR A 22 9.89 -2.74 -18.15
CA THR A 22 8.79 -1.77 -17.98
C THR A 22 9.25 -0.62 -17.07
N SER A 23 9.11 0.62 -17.52
CA SER A 23 9.46 1.80 -16.73
C SER A 23 8.43 2.11 -15.64
N GLN A 24 8.85 2.79 -14.58
CA GLN A 24 7.94 3.28 -13.53
C GLN A 24 6.85 4.19 -14.10
N GLU A 25 7.20 5.09 -15.01
CA GLU A 25 6.24 5.97 -15.70
C GLU A 25 5.15 5.18 -16.44
N SER A 26 5.52 4.10 -17.13
CA SER A 26 4.56 3.26 -17.85
C SER A 26 3.60 2.54 -16.90
N VAL A 27 4.11 2.05 -15.76
CA VAL A 27 3.30 1.42 -14.71
C VAL A 27 2.35 2.45 -14.09
N VAL A 28 2.85 3.63 -13.75
CA VAL A 28 2.05 4.72 -13.19
C VAL A 28 0.93 5.14 -14.14
N SER A 29 1.22 5.29 -15.44
CA SER A 29 0.19 5.58 -16.45
C SER A 29 -0.87 4.48 -16.50
N ALA A 30 -0.45 3.21 -16.58
CA ALA A 30 -1.37 2.07 -16.62
C ALA A 30 -2.29 2.02 -15.38
N LEU A 31 -1.74 2.25 -14.19
CA LEU A 31 -2.51 2.29 -12.94
C LEU A 31 -3.46 3.49 -12.89
N ALA A 32 -3.04 4.65 -13.39
CA ALA A 32 -3.88 5.86 -13.45
C ALA A 32 -5.05 5.67 -14.43
N ASP A 33 -4.77 5.10 -15.60
CA ASP A 33 -5.77 4.87 -16.66
C ASP A 33 -6.83 3.85 -16.23
N ALA A 34 -6.43 2.84 -15.46
CA ALA A 34 -7.35 1.84 -14.91
C ALA A 34 -8.19 2.36 -13.72
N CYS A 35 -7.89 3.56 -13.18
CA CYS A 35 -8.61 4.10 -12.04
C CYS A 35 -10.05 4.52 -12.40
N THR A 36 -11.01 3.98 -11.65
CA THR A 36 -12.45 4.27 -11.79
C THR A 36 -13.01 4.94 -10.53
N ASP A 37 -14.27 5.40 -10.59
CA ASP A 37 -14.97 5.94 -9.41
C ASP A 37 -15.22 4.89 -8.33
N GLN A 38 -15.25 3.59 -8.70
CA GLN A 38 -15.54 2.48 -7.79
C GLN A 38 -14.27 1.86 -7.20
N VAL A 39 -13.15 1.92 -7.93
CA VAL A 39 -11.90 1.27 -7.56
C VAL A 39 -10.79 2.33 -7.52
N PRO A 40 -10.55 2.98 -6.36
CA PRO A 40 -9.34 3.74 -6.15
C PRO A 40 -8.14 2.80 -6.18
N VAL A 41 -7.00 3.31 -6.65
CA VAL A 41 -5.76 2.54 -6.71
C VAL A 41 -4.86 2.97 -5.55
N SER A 42 -4.36 2.00 -4.81
CA SER A 42 -3.23 2.15 -3.89
C SER A 42 -2.26 1.02 -4.18
N ALA A 43 -1.02 1.35 -4.49
CA ALA A 43 -0.03 0.38 -4.92
C ALA A 43 1.36 0.72 -4.38
N LEU A 44 2.16 -0.30 -4.07
CA LEU A 44 3.62 -0.15 -4.02
C LEU A 44 4.17 -0.56 -5.39
N VAL A 45 4.95 0.29 -6.03
CA VAL A 45 5.67 0.02 -7.27
C VAL A 45 7.14 -0.19 -6.91
N ALA A 46 7.60 -1.44 -6.93
CA ALA A 46 8.98 -1.79 -6.64
C ALA A 46 9.80 -1.87 -7.93
N ASP A 47 10.89 -1.13 -7.95
CA ASP A 47 11.84 -1.06 -9.06
C ASP A 47 13.19 -1.67 -8.68
N ASP A 48 13.89 -2.15 -9.69
CA ASP A 48 15.30 -2.51 -9.62
C ASP A 48 16.08 -1.88 -10.79
N ARG A 49 17.32 -2.33 -11.00
CA ARG A 49 18.19 -1.78 -12.05
C ARG A 49 17.65 -1.99 -13.47
N ASP A 50 16.74 -2.95 -13.66
CA ASP A 50 16.21 -3.37 -14.95
C ASP A 50 14.76 -2.88 -15.19
N GLY A 51 14.21 -2.07 -14.26
CA GLY A 51 12.87 -1.48 -14.35
C GLY A 51 11.96 -1.90 -13.20
N VAL A 52 10.64 -1.75 -13.38
CA VAL A 52 9.67 -2.19 -12.38
C VAL A 52 9.58 -3.71 -12.41
N ASN A 53 9.93 -4.34 -11.29
CA ASN A 53 9.90 -5.79 -11.15
C ASN A 53 8.62 -6.29 -10.45
N GLU A 54 7.96 -5.46 -9.65
CA GLU A 54 6.76 -5.82 -8.91
C GLU A 54 5.86 -4.61 -8.63
N VAL A 55 4.54 -4.84 -8.69
CA VAL A 55 3.50 -3.89 -8.32
C VAL A 55 2.59 -4.58 -7.31
N ILE A 56 2.57 -4.10 -6.07
CA ILE A 56 1.74 -4.65 -5.00
C ILE A 56 0.51 -3.75 -4.83
N LEU A 57 -0.63 -4.22 -5.33
CA LEU A 57 -1.92 -3.55 -5.20
C LEU A 57 -2.52 -3.80 -3.82
N ALA A 58 -3.11 -2.77 -3.22
CA ALA A 58 -3.73 -2.80 -1.91
C ALA A 58 -5.20 -2.35 -1.98
N ARG A 59 -6.06 -3.04 -1.23
CA ARG A 59 -7.44 -2.59 -1.01
C ARG A 59 -7.43 -1.33 -0.14
N ASP A 60 -8.19 -0.31 -0.55
CA ASP A 60 -8.14 1.01 0.08
C ASP A 60 -9.53 1.53 0.50
N PRO A 61 -9.94 1.32 1.76
CA PRO A 61 -11.20 1.84 2.29
C PRO A 61 -11.29 3.38 2.31
N SER A 62 -12.45 3.94 1.99
CA SER A 62 -12.70 5.38 2.04
C SER A 62 -14.06 5.70 2.64
N ILE A 63 -14.12 6.74 3.49
CA ILE A 63 -15.40 7.30 3.97
C ILE A 63 -16.17 7.89 2.78
N THR A 64 -15.48 8.69 1.96
CA THR A 64 -16.11 9.53 0.93
C THR A 64 -16.53 8.72 -0.29
N HIS A 65 -15.75 7.71 -0.66
CA HIS A 65 -15.91 6.97 -1.91
C HIS A 65 -16.34 5.51 -1.69
N GLY A 66 -16.63 5.12 -0.43
CA GLY A 66 -16.88 3.74 -0.08
C GLY A 66 -15.61 2.89 -0.10
N THR A 67 -15.79 1.57 -0.06
CA THR A 67 -14.69 0.62 -0.09
C THR A 67 -14.92 -0.39 -1.21
N PRO A 68 -13.99 -0.56 -2.17
CA PRO A 68 -14.13 -1.58 -3.20
C PRO A 68 -14.27 -2.96 -2.54
N THR A 69 -15.07 -3.86 -3.11
CA THR A 69 -15.14 -5.23 -2.60
C THR A 69 -13.85 -5.98 -2.96
N THR A 70 -13.59 -7.11 -2.30
CA THR A 70 -12.47 -7.98 -2.67
C THR A 70 -12.62 -8.52 -4.09
N ALA A 71 -13.85 -8.77 -4.54
CA ALA A 71 -14.14 -9.19 -5.92
C ALA A 71 -13.78 -8.10 -6.93
N ASP A 72 -14.13 -6.84 -6.65
CA ASP A 72 -13.77 -5.70 -7.52
C ASP A 72 -12.26 -5.57 -7.63
N CYS A 73 -11.54 -5.73 -6.52
CA CYS A 73 -10.08 -5.66 -6.52
C CYS A 73 -9.45 -6.81 -7.32
N VAL A 74 -9.98 -8.04 -7.21
CA VAL A 74 -9.52 -9.20 -8.02
C VAL A 74 -9.77 -8.95 -9.50
N ALA A 75 -10.96 -8.48 -9.87
CA ALA A 75 -11.30 -8.17 -11.26
C ALA A 75 -10.38 -7.09 -11.83
N PHE A 76 -10.14 -6.02 -11.07
CA PHE A 76 -9.22 -4.95 -11.42
C PHE A 76 -7.78 -5.45 -11.66
N ALA A 77 -7.24 -6.26 -10.75
CA ALA A 77 -5.88 -6.81 -10.92
C ALA A 77 -5.78 -7.74 -12.14
N ARG A 78 -6.84 -8.50 -12.44
CA ARG A 78 -6.89 -9.37 -13.62
C ARG A 78 -6.91 -8.54 -14.91
N GLU A 79 -7.75 -7.52 -14.96
CA GLU A 79 -7.83 -6.62 -16.11
C GLU A 79 -6.50 -5.93 -16.39
N LEU A 80 -5.80 -5.44 -15.36
CA LEU A 80 -4.45 -4.90 -15.49
C LEU A 80 -3.48 -5.93 -16.06
N ALA A 81 -3.49 -7.15 -15.52
CA ALA A 81 -2.63 -8.23 -15.97
C ALA A 81 -2.87 -8.60 -17.43
N ASP A 82 -4.13 -8.76 -17.82
CA ASP A 82 -4.52 -9.16 -19.17
C ASP A 82 -4.22 -8.04 -20.19
N THR A 83 -4.57 -6.79 -19.87
CA THR A 83 -4.39 -5.63 -20.74
C THR A 83 -2.91 -5.33 -21.01
N HIS A 84 -2.08 -5.35 -19.97
CA HIS A 84 -0.67 -4.96 -20.08
C HIS A 84 0.28 -6.17 -20.22
N GLY A 85 -0.28 -7.38 -20.22
CA GLY A 85 0.49 -8.63 -20.25
C GLY A 85 1.42 -8.76 -19.05
N TRP A 86 0.98 -8.31 -17.87
CA TRP A 86 1.65 -8.55 -16.59
C TRP A 86 1.29 -9.94 -16.08
N THR A 87 2.08 -10.46 -15.15
CA THR A 87 1.83 -11.77 -14.53
C THR A 87 1.60 -11.63 -13.04
N TYR A 88 0.91 -12.58 -12.41
CA TYR A 88 0.79 -12.57 -10.97
C TYR A 88 2.13 -12.98 -10.33
N GLY A 89 2.62 -12.17 -9.39
CA GLY A 89 3.79 -12.46 -8.58
C GLY A 89 3.50 -13.51 -7.51
N MET A 90 4.53 -14.25 -7.11
CA MET A 90 4.44 -15.31 -6.09
C MET A 90 4.50 -14.79 -4.63
N GLY A 91 4.61 -13.48 -4.42
CA GLY A 91 4.96 -12.89 -3.11
C GLY A 91 3.79 -12.40 -2.24
N PHE A 92 2.68 -11.96 -2.84
CA PHE A 92 1.50 -11.39 -2.15
C PHE A 92 0.20 -11.78 -2.84
N GLY A 93 0.07 -13.08 -3.16
CA GLY A 93 -1.16 -13.60 -3.76
C GLY A 93 -2.38 -13.39 -2.86
N PRO A 94 -3.61 -13.39 -3.41
CA PRO A 94 -4.82 -13.20 -2.64
C PRO A 94 -4.84 -14.22 -1.50
N ALA A 95 -5.12 -13.77 -0.28
CA ALA A 95 -5.31 -14.61 0.91
C ALA A 95 -6.43 -15.66 0.75
N THR A 96 -7.10 -15.68 -0.40
CA THR A 96 -8.21 -16.56 -0.77
C THR A 96 -7.91 -17.48 -1.98
N GLY A 97 -6.68 -17.52 -2.50
CA GLY A 97 -6.29 -18.37 -3.63
C GLY A 97 -5.43 -19.60 -3.23
N PRO A 98 -5.57 -20.76 -3.92
CA PRO A 98 -4.85 -22.00 -3.62
C PRO A 98 -3.33 -21.96 -3.92
N SER A 99 -2.81 -20.82 -4.39
CA SER A 99 -1.40 -20.61 -4.73
C SER A 99 -0.71 -19.56 -3.85
N ALA A 100 -1.29 -19.23 -2.68
CA ALA A 100 -0.65 -18.34 -1.72
C ALA A 100 0.76 -18.88 -1.36
N GLY A 101 1.79 -18.11 -1.72
CA GLY A 101 3.19 -18.45 -1.52
C GLY A 101 3.47 -18.84 -0.07
N ARG A 102 4.20 -19.93 0.09
CA ARG A 102 4.46 -20.64 1.37
C ARG A 102 5.26 -19.84 2.42
N ASP A 103 5.62 -18.58 2.19
CA ASP A 103 6.32 -17.72 3.16
C ASP A 103 5.43 -16.61 3.77
N LEU A 104 4.13 -16.57 3.43
CA LEU A 104 3.16 -15.67 4.08
C LEU A 104 2.52 -16.26 5.35
N ALA A 105 3.00 -17.40 5.87
CA ALA A 105 2.33 -18.16 6.93
C ALA A 105 2.38 -17.55 8.35
N ALA A 106 3.11 -16.45 8.59
CA ALA A 106 3.05 -15.74 9.87
C ALA A 106 1.96 -14.66 9.85
N ALA A 107 0.80 -14.96 10.41
CA ALA A 107 -0.32 -14.03 10.58
C ALA A 107 0.15 -12.66 11.18
N GLY A 108 -0.48 -11.54 10.80
CA GLY A 108 -0.09 -10.19 11.21
C GLY A 108 -0.78 -9.06 10.44
N VAL A 109 -0.20 -7.86 10.46
CA VAL A 109 -0.67 -6.70 9.70
C VAL A 109 0.32 -6.30 8.61
N ILE A 110 -0.19 -5.83 7.48
CA ILE A 110 0.57 -5.20 6.39
C ILE A 110 0.15 -3.73 6.31
N VAL A 111 1.14 -2.84 6.27
CA VAL A 111 0.93 -1.39 6.14
C VAL A 111 1.71 -0.87 4.95
N LEU A 112 1.04 -0.12 4.08
CA LEU A 112 1.70 0.72 3.07
C LEU A 112 1.92 2.10 3.69
N MET A 113 3.18 2.51 3.77
CA MET A 113 3.60 3.75 4.43
C MET A 113 4.45 4.59 3.47
N GLY A 114 4.04 5.83 3.24
CA GLY A 114 4.86 6.82 2.57
C GLY A 114 6.07 7.17 3.42
N LEU A 115 7.15 7.58 2.77
CA LEU A 115 8.38 8.02 3.43
C LEU A 115 8.58 9.53 3.30
N ARG A 116 7.62 10.28 2.72
CA ARG A 116 7.66 11.74 2.71
C ARG A 116 6.73 12.31 3.77
N GLU A 117 7.18 13.33 4.49
CA GLU A 117 6.37 14.02 5.48
C GLU A 117 5.14 14.69 4.84
N GLY A 118 3.93 14.28 5.25
CA GLY A 118 2.69 14.77 4.67
C GLY A 118 2.54 14.45 3.18
N TYR A 119 1.94 15.39 2.42
CA TYR A 119 1.69 15.23 0.97
C TYR A 119 2.47 16.24 0.11
N PHE A 120 3.32 17.08 0.72
CA PHE A 120 4.04 18.12 0.01
C PHE A 120 5.26 17.54 -0.70
N ARG A 121 5.46 17.87 -1.99
CA ARG A 121 6.55 17.30 -2.81
C ARG A 121 7.95 17.69 -2.30
N ASP A 122 8.06 18.83 -1.63
CA ASP A 122 9.29 19.40 -1.09
C ASP A 122 9.52 19.13 0.40
N ALA A 123 8.64 18.34 1.04
CA ALA A 123 8.80 17.97 2.44
C ALA A 123 9.92 16.95 2.66
N THR A 124 10.30 16.77 3.93
CA THR A 124 11.34 15.84 4.36
C THR A 124 11.05 14.43 3.85
N GLU A 125 12.03 13.82 3.19
CA GLU A 125 11.97 12.42 2.77
C GLU A 125 12.86 11.57 3.68
N TYR A 126 12.26 10.54 4.27
CA TYR A 126 12.93 9.58 5.13
C TYR A 126 13.45 8.40 4.31
N SER A 127 14.57 7.86 4.74
CA SER A 127 15.17 6.68 4.14
C SER A 127 14.63 5.39 4.77
N VAL A 128 14.87 4.27 4.08
CA VAL A 128 14.63 2.92 4.62
C VAL A 128 15.40 2.67 5.90
N ARG A 129 16.61 3.26 6.01
CA ARG A 129 17.40 3.20 7.23
C ARG A 129 16.69 3.88 8.39
N ASP A 130 16.03 5.01 8.17
CA ASP A 130 15.24 5.68 9.20
C ASP A 130 14.08 4.79 9.67
N VAL A 131 13.43 4.05 8.77
CA VAL A 131 12.39 3.07 9.13
C VAL A 131 12.96 2.03 10.11
N HIS A 132 14.10 1.42 9.76
CA HIS A 132 14.76 0.42 10.62
C HIS A 132 15.15 0.99 11.98
N GLU A 133 15.73 2.19 12.02
CA GLU A 133 16.13 2.86 13.26
C GLU A 133 14.91 3.14 14.15
N ARG A 134 13.80 3.64 13.58
CA ARG A 134 12.58 3.93 14.34
C ARG A 134 11.89 2.67 14.86
N LEU A 135 11.78 1.62 14.04
CA LEU A 135 11.24 0.34 14.49
C LEU A 135 12.04 -0.23 15.67
N ALA A 136 13.37 -0.11 15.62
CA ALA A 136 14.24 -0.55 16.72
C ALA A 136 14.02 0.27 18.01
N LEU A 137 13.81 1.59 17.92
CA LEU A 137 13.48 2.43 19.08
C LEU A 137 12.14 2.05 19.73
N HIS A 138 11.21 1.51 18.95
CA HIS A 138 9.94 0.97 19.44
C HIS A 138 10.01 -0.52 19.82
N HIS A 139 11.21 -1.12 19.85
CA HIS A 139 11.43 -2.54 20.18
C HIS A 139 10.74 -3.54 19.22
N VAL A 140 10.42 -3.12 17.99
CA VAL A 140 9.89 -4.02 16.96
C VAL A 140 11.05 -4.82 16.35
N THR A 141 11.15 -6.09 16.72
CA THR A 141 12.26 -6.97 16.31
C THR A 141 11.90 -7.94 15.18
N THR A 142 10.60 -8.15 14.94
CA THR A 142 10.11 -9.09 13.94
C THR A 142 9.28 -8.32 12.90
N TYR A 143 9.86 -8.09 11.73
CA TYR A 143 9.16 -7.44 10.63
C TYR A 143 9.76 -7.82 9.27
N GLN A 144 8.95 -7.63 8.23
CA GLN A 144 9.39 -7.66 6.83
C GLN A 144 9.20 -6.28 6.24
N LEU A 145 10.12 -5.86 5.37
CA LEU A 145 10.09 -4.55 4.74
C LEU A 145 10.40 -4.70 3.26
N HIS A 146 9.51 -4.13 2.44
CA HIS A 146 9.64 -4.05 0.98
C HIS A 146 9.60 -2.59 0.58
N THR A 147 10.54 -2.15 -0.25
CA THR A 147 10.70 -0.75 -0.62
C THR A 147 10.21 -0.51 -2.04
N GLY A 148 9.79 0.71 -2.32
CA GLY A 148 9.43 1.15 -3.66
C GLY A 148 8.80 2.52 -3.64
N TRP A 149 7.89 2.75 -4.57
CA TRP A 149 7.11 3.98 -4.66
C TRP A 149 5.66 3.69 -4.32
N LEU A 150 5.10 4.40 -3.34
CA LEU A 150 3.66 4.42 -3.13
C LEU A 150 3.04 5.20 -4.27
N PHE A 151 2.10 4.58 -4.97
CA PHE A 151 1.26 5.21 -5.96
C PHE A 151 -0.19 5.17 -5.48
N SER A 152 -0.86 6.32 -5.53
CA SER A 152 -2.30 6.42 -5.31
C SER A 152 -2.97 7.13 -6.47
N ALA A 153 -4.07 6.58 -6.97
CA ALA A 153 -4.93 7.24 -7.94
C ALA A 153 -6.38 7.24 -7.46
N ARG A 154 -7.03 8.38 -7.61
CA ARG A 154 -8.46 8.55 -7.33
C ARG A 154 -9.13 9.40 -8.40
N ARG A 155 -10.32 9.00 -8.83
CA ARG A 155 -11.18 9.81 -9.67
C ARG A 155 -11.96 10.79 -8.79
N LEU A 156 -11.76 12.10 -9.02
CA LEU A 156 -12.37 13.21 -8.30
C LEU A 156 -12.93 14.22 -9.32
N ALA A 157 -14.23 14.50 -9.22
CA ALA A 157 -14.93 15.46 -10.07
C ALA A 157 -14.64 15.29 -11.58
N GLY A 158 -14.62 14.02 -12.05
CA GLY A 158 -14.37 13.69 -13.45
C GLY A 158 -12.90 13.65 -13.88
N SER A 159 -11.95 13.95 -12.99
CA SER A 159 -10.51 13.90 -13.26
C SER A 159 -9.81 12.85 -12.39
N VAL A 160 -8.77 12.18 -12.89
CA VAL A 160 -7.91 11.32 -12.06
C VAL A 160 -6.86 12.19 -11.38
N ARG A 161 -6.81 12.14 -10.05
CA ARG A 161 -5.75 12.72 -9.24
C ARG A 161 -4.81 11.61 -8.83
N THR A 162 -3.53 11.80 -9.12
CA THR A 162 -2.46 10.87 -8.75
C THR A 162 -1.58 11.49 -7.68
N HIS A 163 -0.99 10.62 -6.86
CA HIS A 163 0.05 10.95 -5.90
C HIS A 163 1.08 9.84 -5.89
N ASP A 164 2.36 10.21 -5.86
CA ASP A 164 3.47 9.28 -5.78
C ASP A 164 4.58 9.79 -4.86
N GLU A 165 5.16 8.86 -4.10
CA GLU A 165 6.26 9.13 -3.18
C GLU A 165 7.05 7.85 -2.86
N PRO A 166 8.31 7.97 -2.41
CA PRO A 166 9.04 6.83 -1.87
C PRO A 166 8.30 6.22 -0.68
N ALA A 167 8.35 4.91 -0.56
CA ALA A 167 7.49 4.18 0.36
C ALA A 167 8.10 2.86 0.83
N ALA A 168 7.53 2.35 1.92
CA ALA A 168 7.75 1.02 2.42
C ALA A 168 6.42 0.29 2.64
N LEU A 169 6.35 -0.95 2.18
CA LEU A 169 5.38 -1.93 2.65
C LEU A 169 6.00 -2.69 3.80
N ILE A 170 5.39 -2.55 4.97
CA ILE A 170 5.90 -3.11 6.22
C ILE A 170 4.91 -4.12 6.74
N ARG A 171 5.40 -5.32 7.05
CA ARG A 171 4.63 -6.35 7.73
C ARG A 171 5.16 -6.53 9.14
N VAL A 172 4.25 -6.51 10.12
CA VAL A 172 4.56 -6.72 11.53
C VAL A 172 3.51 -7.64 12.16
N PRO A 173 3.80 -8.28 13.31
CA PRO A 173 2.76 -8.86 14.15
C PRO A 173 1.69 -7.83 14.51
N THR A 174 0.43 -8.25 14.65
CA THR A 174 -0.67 -7.33 15.01
C THR A 174 -0.43 -6.62 16.34
N THR A 175 0.30 -7.24 17.28
CA THR A 175 0.71 -6.63 18.56
C THR A 175 1.63 -5.41 18.39
N ASP A 176 2.34 -5.31 17.26
CA ASP A 176 3.32 -4.25 16.98
C ASP A 176 2.72 -3.13 16.10
N LEU A 177 1.43 -3.20 15.77
CA LEU A 177 0.76 -2.18 14.96
C LEU A 177 0.84 -0.79 15.61
N GLU A 178 0.68 -0.69 16.94
CA GLU A 178 0.74 0.60 17.63
C GLU A 178 2.13 1.22 17.54
N ALA A 179 3.19 0.40 17.65
CA ALA A 179 4.56 0.82 17.44
C ALA A 179 4.78 1.32 15.99
N LEU A 180 4.30 0.58 15.00
CA LEU A 180 4.37 0.97 13.60
C LEU A 180 3.60 2.27 13.31
N ALA A 181 2.43 2.46 13.92
CA ALA A 181 1.69 3.72 13.87
C ALA A 181 2.49 4.86 14.54
N GLY A 182 3.22 4.59 15.62
CA GLY A 182 4.16 5.54 16.22
C GLY A 182 5.29 5.97 15.27
N VAL A 183 5.87 5.02 14.53
CA VAL A 183 6.88 5.30 13.49
C VAL A 183 6.29 6.20 12.40
N ALA A 184 5.13 5.82 11.84
CA ALA A 184 4.44 6.60 10.83
C ALA A 184 4.09 8.02 11.29
N PHE A 185 3.65 8.16 12.55
CA PHE A 185 3.40 9.47 13.16
C PHE A 185 4.68 10.32 13.21
N SER A 186 5.82 9.71 13.57
CA SER A 186 7.11 10.41 13.61
C SER A 186 7.62 10.86 12.24
N PHE A 187 7.09 10.27 11.16
CA PHE A 187 7.34 10.65 9.77
C PHE A 187 6.24 11.58 9.22
N GLY A 188 5.33 12.07 10.05
CA GLY A 188 4.24 12.97 9.65
C GLY A 188 3.24 12.34 8.67
N GLN A 189 3.10 11.01 8.68
CA GLN A 189 2.18 10.32 7.78
C GLN A 189 0.73 10.63 8.16
N MET A 190 -0.03 11.25 7.26
CA MET A 190 -1.40 11.63 7.61
C MET A 190 -2.37 10.44 7.60
N ARG A 191 -2.06 9.39 6.84
CA ARG A 191 -2.96 8.28 6.54
C ARG A 191 -2.18 6.98 6.34
N LEU A 192 -2.68 5.90 6.91
CA LEU A 192 -2.12 4.55 6.75
C LEU A 192 -3.22 3.59 6.31
N ILE A 193 -2.93 2.78 5.29
CA ILE A 193 -3.77 1.65 4.89
C ILE A 193 -3.24 0.44 5.64
N VAL A 194 -4.09 -0.16 6.48
CA VAL A 194 -3.75 -1.34 7.27
C VAL A 194 -4.59 -2.50 6.77
N ALA A 195 -3.91 -3.58 6.42
CA ALA A 195 -4.55 -4.84 6.15
C ALA A 195 -4.17 -5.84 7.23
N ASP A 196 -5.19 -6.23 7.98
CA ASP A 196 -5.08 -7.02 9.18
C ASP A 196 -5.50 -8.45 8.85
N LEU A 197 -4.47 -9.28 8.60
CA LEU A 197 -4.65 -10.66 8.19
C LEU A 197 -5.23 -11.50 9.34
N ASP A 198 -4.88 -11.16 10.58
CA ASP A 198 -5.35 -11.87 11.78
C ASP A 198 -6.86 -11.71 11.98
N ASN A 199 -7.36 -10.48 11.78
CA ASN A 199 -8.78 -10.17 11.94
C ASN A 199 -9.56 -10.16 10.61
N ASN A 200 -8.91 -10.55 9.52
CA ASN A 200 -9.46 -10.56 8.16
C ASN A 200 -10.23 -9.28 7.81
N ARG A 201 -9.58 -8.11 7.97
CA ARG A 201 -10.16 -6.81 7.66
C ARG A 201 -9.14 -5.84 7.09
N THR A 202 -9.59 -4.88 6.30
CA THR A 202 -8.79 -3.75 5.86
C THR A 202 -9.39 -2.47 6.42
N TYR A 203 -8.55 -1.60 6.96
CA TYR A 203 -8.98 -0.32 7.52
C TYR A 203 -7.93 0.76 7.30
N VAL A 204 -8.33 1.99 7.58
CA VAL A 204 -7.52 3.17 7.38
C VAL A 204 -7.41 3.91 8.68
N LEU A 205 -6.17 4.17 9.08
CA LEU A 205 -5.83 5.02 10.20
C LEU A 205 -5.56 6.42 9.67
N ARG A 206 -6.07 7.45 10.34
CA ARG A 206 -5.79 8.86 10.03
C ARG A 206 -5.30 9.60 11.25
N GLN A 207 -4.27 10.42 11.06
CA GLN A 207 -3.84 11.35 12.10
C GLN A 207 -4.92 12.44 12.28
N PRO A 208 -5.27 12.84 13.51
CA PRO A 208 -6.12 13.98 13.74
C PRO A 208 -5.52 15.20 13.03
N LEU A 209 -6.37 15.95 12.31
CA LEU A 209 -5.99 17.25 11.76
C LEU A 209 -5.88 18.24 12.93
N GLU A 210 -4.84 18.10 13.75
CA GLU A 210 -4.40 19.24 14.54
C GLU A 210 -3.81 20.22 13.55
N TYR A 211 -4.47 21.38 13.42
CA TYR A 211 -4.02 22.50 12.61
C TYR A 211 -2.52 22.75 12.87
N THR A 212 -1.66 22.25 11.98
CA THR A 212 -0.29 22.71 11.87
C THR A 212 -0.38 24.16 11.42
N ARG A 213 -0.01 25.04 12.35
CA ARG A 213 0.14 26.49 12.16
C ARG A 213 1.20 26.80 11.13
#